data_AF-A0A545UL27-F1
#
_entry.id   AF-A0A545UL27-F1
#
_cell.length_a   1.000
_cell.length_b   1.000
_cell.length_c   1.000
_cell.angle_alpha   90.00
_cell.angle_beta   90.00
_cell.angle_gamma   90.00
#
_symmetry.space_group_name_H-M   'P 1'
#
loop_
_entity.id
_entity.type
_entity.pdbx_description
1 polymer ?
#
loop_
_entity_poly.entity_id
_entity_poly.type
_entity_poly.pdbx_seq_one_letter_code
_entity_poly.pdbx_strand_id
1 'polypeptide(L)' 'MPRSAVIKHIICLRCRKIAEVMSTDDPRDFEFYKIGLNLYYCDKCAKEVGWWTAAGAVLLDELPSNSLSE' A
#
# COMPACT_ATOMS: atom_id res chain seq x y z
N MET A 1 12.77 14.38 -20.51
CA MET A 1 11.88 14.88 -19.44
C MET A 1 12.61 14.73 -18.12
N PRO A 2 12.84 15.79 -17.33
CA PRO A 2 13.36 15.61 -15.98
C PRO A 2 12.29 14.84 -15.18
N ARG A 3 12.68 13.71 -14.60
CA ARG A 3 11.81 12.97 -13.68
C ARG A 3 11.78 13.74 -12.37
N SER A 4 10.90 14.75 -12.27
CA SER A 4 10.69 15.46 -11.01
C SER A 4 10.14 14.48 -9.99
N ALA A 5 10.96 14.15 -8.99
CA ALA A 5 10.52 13.37 -7.86
C ALA A 5 9.59 14.24 -7.01
N VAL A 6 8.42 13.70 -6.64
CA VAL A 6 7.45 14.40 -5.79
C VAL A 6 7.32 13.68 -4.46
N ILE A 7 7.12 14.44 -3.40
CA ILE A 7 6.83 13.90 -2.08
C ILE A 7 5.39 13.39 -2.05
N LYS A 8 5.17 12.22 -1.46
CA LYS A 8 3.87 11.60 -1.23
C LYS A 8 3.73 11.27 0.25
N HIS A 9 2.55 11.49 0.81
CA HIS A 9 2.19 11.00 2.13
C HIS A 9 1.35 9.74 1.99
N ILE A 10 1.83 8.62 2.52
CA ILE A 10 1.07 7.39 2.62
C ILE A 10 0.49 7.29 4.03
N ILE A 11 -0.78 6.88 4.11
CA ILE A 11 -1.49 6.72 5.37
C ILE A 11 -2.05 5.30 5.48
N CYS A 12 -1.87 4.68 6.64
CA CYS A 12 -2.45 3.38 6.93
C CYS A 12 -3.95 3.54 7.14
N LEU A 13 -4.75 2.84 6.34
CA LEU A 13 -6.21 2.90 6.42
C LEU A 13 -6.79 2.40 7.76
N ARG A 14 -6.05 1.60 8.54
CA ARG A 14 -6.52 1.09 9.85
C ARG A 14 -6.11 1.97 11.03
N CYS A 15 -4.82 2.19 11.20
CA CYS A 15 -4.30 2.88 12.39
C CYS A 15 -3.92 4.35 12.15
N ARG A 16 -4.05 4.85 10.91
CA ARG A 16 -3.66 6.21 10.51
C ARG A 16 -2.17 6.53 10.73
N LYS A 17 -1.29 5.54 10.83
CA LYS A 17 0.17 5.76 10.74
C LYS A 17 0.47 6.44 9.40
N ILE A 18 1.25 7.52 9.42
CA ILE A 18 1.64 8.30 8.23
C ILE A 18 3.12 8.07 7.99
N ALA A 19 3.51 7.94 6.73
CA ALA A 19 4.90 8.06 6.29
C ALA A 19 5.00 9.02 5.10
N GLU A 20 6.09 9.76 5.07
CA GLU A 20 6.48 10.59 3.94
C GLU A 20 7.44 9.78 3.06
N VAL A 21 7.13 9.66 1.77
CA VAL A 21 7.89 8.87 0.80
C VAL A 21 8.08 9.67 -0.48
N MET A 22 9.16 9.42 -1.22
CA MET A 22 9.29 9.98 -2.56
C MET A 22 8.49 9.15 -3.57
N SER A 23 8.07 9.78 -4.66
CA SER A 23 7.31 9.11 -5.73
C SER A 23 8.03 7.93 -6.39
N THR A 24 9.35 7.87 -6.21
CA THR A 24 10.26 6.85 -6.73
C THR A 24 10.54 5.74 -5.73
N ASP A 25 10.19 5.91 -4.45
CA ASP A 25 10.50 4.94 -3.41
C ASP A 25 9.50 3.79 -3.41
N ASP A 26 9.94 2.62 -2.94
CA ASP A 26 9.04 1.51 -2.65
C ASP A 26 8.41 1.71 -1.25
N PRO A 27 7.08 1.73 -1.11
CA PRO A 27 6.40 1.83 0.19
C PRO A 27 6.85 0.76 1.21
N ARG A 28 7.35 -0.39 0.73
CA ARG A 28 7.85 -1.47 1.60
C ARG A 28 9.08 -1.06 2.41
N ASP A 29 9.89 -0.14 1.88
CA ASP A 29 11.07 0.39 2.57
C ASP A 29 10.68 1.20 3.82
N PHE A 30 9.42 1.64 3.90
CA PHE A 30 8.86 2.42 5.00
C PHE A 30 7.90 1.60 5.89
N GLU A 31 7.93 0.26 5.78
CA GLU A 31 7.02 -0.64 6.50
C GLU A 31 5.54 -0.44 6.10
N PHE A 32 5.27 -0.11 4.84
CA PHE A 32 3.92 -0.06 4.30
C PHE A 32 3.73 -1.07 3.16
N TYR A 33 2.57 -1.71 3.17
CA TYR A 33 2.14 -2.68 2.17
C TYR A 33 1.00 -2.07 1.39
N LYS A 34 1.15 -2.05 0.07
CA LYS A 34 0.08 -1.65 -0.85
C LYS A 34 -0.95 -2.77 -0.91
N ILE A 35 -2.20 -2.47 -0.58
CA ILE A 35 -3.33 -3.41 -0.55
C ILE A 35 -4.34 -3.14 -1.67
N GLY A 36 -4.00 -2.26 -2.61
CA GLY A 36 -4.89 -1.79 -3.66
C GLY A 36 -4.37 -0.52 -4.32
N LEU A 37 -5.16 0.07 -5.22
CA LEU A 37 -4.77 1.30 -5.92
C LEU A 37 -4.65 2.47 -4.93
N ASN A 38 -3.42 2.86 -4.60
CA ASN A 38 -3.08 3.90 -3.62
C ASN A 38 -3.63 3.65 -2.20
N LEU A 39 -3.93 2.39 -1.85
CA LEU A 39 -4.35 2.00 -0.50
C LEU A 39 -3.21 1.27 0.20
N TYR A 40 -2.96 1.62 1.47
CA TYR A 40 -1.83 1.08 2.21
C TYR A 40 -2.21 0.66 3.64
N TYR A 41 -1.56 -0.40 4.12
CA TYR A 41 -1.48 -0.77 5.53
C TYR A 41 -0.03 -0.68 6.02
N CYS A 42 0.17 -0.22 7.25
CA CYS A 42 1.48 -0.37 7.88
C CYS A 42 1.75 -1.84 8.25
N ASP A 43 3.01 -2.20 8.46
CA ASP A 43 3.45 -3.57 8.72
C ASP A 43 2.68 -4.25 9.85
N LYS A 44 2.47 -3.56 10.97
CA LYS A 44 1.66 -4.09 12.08
C LYS A 44 0.23 -4.41 11.65
N CYS A 45 -0.42 -3.49 10.93
CA CYS A 45 -1.80 -3.71 10.49
C CYS A 45 -1.88 -4.77 9.40
N ALA A 46 -0.93 -4.82 8.47
CA ALA A 46 -0.84 -5.87 7.47
C ALA A 46 -0.69 -7.24 8.16
N LYS A 47 0.19 -7.32 9.17
CA LYS A 47 0.42 -8.47 10.07
C LYS A 47 -0.78 -8.94 10.88
N GLU A 48 -1.81 -8.14 10.98
CA GLU A 48 -3.02 -8.50 11.71
C GLU A 48 -4.12 -9.03 10.77
N VAL A 49 -4.12 -8.64 9.49
CA VAL A 49 -5.11 -9.10 8.48
C VAL A 49 -4.61 -10.17 7.51
N GLY A 50 -3.32 -10.53 7.52
CA GLY A 50 -2.77 -11.55 6.62
C GLY A 50 -2.12 -11.02 5.34
N TRP A 51 -2.08 -9.69 5.16
CA TRP A 51 -1.61 -9.03 3.94
C TRP A 51 -0.09 -9.01 3.75
N TRP A 52 0.68 -9.43 4.76
CA TRP A 52 2.15 -9.45 4.71
C TRP A 52 2.73 -10.70 4.02
N THR A 53 1.88 -11.68 3.69
CA THR A 53 2.31 -12.95 3.10
C THR A 53 2.37 -12.84 1.57
N ALA A 54 3.15 -13.70 0.91
CA ALA A 54 3.19 -13.77 -0.55
C ALA A 54 1.78 -13.96 -1.17
N ALA A 55 0.85 -14.60 -0.44
CA ALA A 55 -0.56 -14.72 -0.84
C ALA A 55 -1.30 -13.37 -0.87
N GLY A 56 -0.95 -12.42 0.02
CA GLY A 56 -1.53 -11.07 0.02
C GLY A 56 -1.09 -10.24 -1.20
N ALA A 57 0.12 -10.48 -1.72
CA ALA A 57 0.56 -9.89 -2.98
C ALA A 57 -0.16 -10.52 -4.19
N VAL A 58 -0.35 -11.85 -4.17
CA VAL A 58 -1.07 -12.59 -5.23
C VAL A 58 -2.56 -12.22 -5.28
N LEU A 59 -3.21 -11.99 -4.13
CA LEU A 59 -4.62 -11.57 -4.06
C LEU A 59 -4.89 -10.21 -4.72
N LEU A 60 -3.89 -9.36 -4.95
CA LEU A 60 -4.09 -8.08 -5.66
C LEU A 60 -4.03 -8.21 -7.17
N ASP A 61 -3.27 -9.17 -7.69
CA ASP A 61 -3.26 -9.46 -9.13
C ASP A 61 -4.51 -10.23 -9.56
N GLU A 62 -5.19 -10.92 -8.63
CA GLU A 62 -6.40 -11.72 -8.92
C GLU A 62 -7.73 -11.04 -8.56
N LEU A 63 -7.74 -9.83 -7.97
CA LEU A 63 -9.00 -9.12 -7.71
C LEU A 63 -9.45 -8.38 -8.99
N PRO A 64 -10.49 -8.86 -9.71
CA PRO A 64 -11.10 -8.06 -10.76
C PRO A 64 -11.59 -6.76 -10.13
N SER A 65 -11.28 -5.65 -10.79
CA SER A 65 -11.56 -4.26 -10.42
C SER A 65 -13.05 -3.90 -10.29
N ASN A 66 -13.95 -4.88 -10.10
CA ASN A 66 -15.39 -4.70 -10.17
C ASN A 66 -16.20 -5.28 -8.98
N SER A 67 -15.58 -5.60 -7.84
CA SER A 67 -16.34 -6.05 -6.64
C SER A 67 -16.58 -4.96 -5.58
N LEU A 68 -16.58 -3.69 -6.00
CA LEU A 68 -17.13 -2.57 -5.22
C LEU A 68 -18.26 -1.94 -6.04
N SER A 69 -19.39 -2.63 -6.10
CA SER A 69 -20.70 -2.01 -6.34
C SER A 69 -21.65 -2.57 -5.29
N GLU A 70 -22.29 -1.66 -4.56
CA GLU A 70 -23.46 -1.90 -3.71
C GLU A 70 -24.59 -2.57 -4.49
#